data_AF-A0A3E0W176-F1
#
_entry.id   AF-A0A3E0W176-F1
#
_cell.length_a   1.000
_cell.length_b   1.000
_cell.length_c   1.000
_cell.angle_alpha   90.00
_cell.angle_beta   90.00
_cell.angle_gamma   90.00
#
_symmetry.space_group_name_H-M   'P 1'
#
loop_
_entity.id
_entity.type
_entity.pdbx_description
1 polymer ?
#
loop_
_entity_poly.entity_id
_entity_poly.type
_entity_poly.pdbx_seq_one_letter_code
_entity_poly.pdbx_strand_id
1 'polypeptide(L)'
;MAFVDESYETRGLDTFYVIGVAVVNHEETAPTRVKLGSFYGGQALHAAPMFANREIASLRQATELVAQQNDGLDVVVCAPIEPAGGRDSARQRCLVAAVTKVQRDFGSLLFVIDSLGTPTENQVDQHSFRDLRRRPLAGIDRDTVAVHCRPSEEILLGLPDVLAWAYRQLHVGRDAGWFEPLRQYCDVTML
;
A
#
# COMPACT_ATOMS: atom_id res chain seq x y z
N MET A 1 -0.65 -8.22 -10.44
CA MET A 1 0.22 -7.02 -10.30
C MET A 1 0.01 -6.48 -8.90
N ALA A 2 1.03 -5.92 -8.27
CA ALA A 2 0.93 -5.41 -6.90
C ALA A 2 1.11 -3.89 -6.89
N PHE A 3 0.17 -3.17 -6.28
CA PHE A 3 0.21 -1.72 -6.09
C PHE A 3 0.53 -1.43 -4.63
N VAL A 4 1.48 -0.53 -4.38
CA VAL A 4 2.05 -0.28 -3.06
C VAL A 4 1.91 1.19 -2.71
N ASP A 5 1.37 1.44 -1.53
CA ASP A 5 1.35 2.77 -0.92
C ASP A 5 1.56 2.66 0.60
N GLU A 6 1.81 3.79 1.24
CA GLU A 6 2.32 3.89 2.59
C GLU A 6 1.49 4.82 3.48
N SER A 7 1.46 4.51 4.77
CA SER A 7 0.94 5.40 5.80
C SER A 7 1.77 5.29 7.06
N TYR A 8 1.75 6.30 7.92
CA TYR A 8 2.54 6.28 9.15
C TYR A 8 1.98 7.21 10.21
N GLU A 9 2.40 6.97 11.45
CA GLU A 9 2.19 7.86 12.59
C GLU A 9 3.53 8.11 13.29
N THR A 10 3.92 9.38 13.40
CA THR A 10 5.22 9.78 13.99
C THR A 10 5.08 10.73 15.17
N ARG A 11 3.85 11.12 15.53
CA ARG A 11 3.58 12.11 16.59
C ARG A 11 2.82 11.52 17.78
N GLY A 12 2.28 10.31 17.65
CA GLY A 12 1.59 9.58 18.70
C GLY A 12 2.52 9.03 19.78
N LEU A 13 1.93 8.50 20.85
CA LEU A 13 2.64 7.69 21.85
C LEU A 13 3.14 6.37 21.27
N ASP A 14 2.40 5.86 20.28
CA ASP A 14 2.77 4.70 19.48
C ASP A 14 3.07 5.18 18.06
N THR A 15 4.34 5.09 17.67
CA THR A 15 4.83 5.50 16.35
C THR A 15 5.09 4.27 15.50
N PHE A 16 4.54 4.25 14.30
CA PHE A 16 4.57 3.08 13.43
C PHE A 16 4.50 3.47 11.95
N TYR A 17 4.85 2.50 11.11
CA TYR A 17 4.86 2.61 9.68
C TYR A 17 4.04 1.47 9.06
N VAL A 18 3.26 1.78 8.03
CA VAL A 18 2.36 0.86 7.34
C VAL A 18 2.68 0.87 5.86
N ILE A 19 2.80 -0.32 5.27
CA ILE A 19 2.73 -0.53 3.82
C ILE A 19 1.44 -1.27 3.53
N GLY A 20 0.60 -0.69 2.68
CA GLY A 20 -0.54 -1.36 2.07
C GLY A 20 -0.17 -1.85 0.68
N VAL A 21 -0.54 -3.09 0.36
CA VAL A 21 -0.39 -3.67 -0.97
C VAL A 21 -1.73 -4.17 -1.46
N ALA A 22 -2.19 -3.60 -2.57
CA ALA A 22 -3.35 -4.12 -3.30
C ALA A 22 -2.87 -5.00 -4.45
N VAL A 23 -3.32 -6.25 -4.50
CA VAL A 23 -2.95 -7.17 -5.58
C VAL A 23 -4.13 -7.30 -6.53
N VAL A 24 -3.93 -6.88 -7.78
CA VAL A 24 -4.95 -6.87 -8.81
C VAL A 24 -4.57 -7.86 -9.91
N ASN A 25 -5.49 -8.77 -10.24
CA ASN A 25 -5.35 -9.67 -11.37
C ASN A 25 -5.23 -8.89 -12.69
N HIS A 26 -4.42 -9.37 -13.63
CA HIS A 26 -4.16 -8.67 -14.89
C HIS A 26 -5.47 -8.33 -15.64
N GLU A 27 -6.41 -9.28 -15.68
CA GLU A 27 -7.71 -9.14 -16.34
C GLU A 27 -8.60 -8.08 -15.68
N GLU A 28 -8.45 -7.87 -14.38
CA GLU A 28 -9.23 -6.88 -13.61
C GLU A 28 -8.61 -5.48 -13.65
N THR A 29 -7.34 -5.33 -14.05
CA THR A 29 -6.68 -4.00 -14.05
C THR A 29 -7.43 -2.95 -14.86
N ALA A 30 -7.90 -3.27 -16.06
CA ALA A 30 -8.63 -2.31 -16.89
C ALA A 30 -10.04 -2.00 -16.34
N PRO A 31 -10.89 -3.00 -16.00
CA PRO A 31 -12.16 -2.76 -15.30
C PRO A 31 -12.01 -1.93 -14.02
N THR A 32 -11.04 -2.23 -13.17
CA THR A 32 -10.82 -1.51 -11.91
C THR A 32 -10.39 -0.06 -12.16
N ARG A 33 -9.52 0.20 -13.15
CA ARG A 33 -9.18 1.59 -13.55
C ARG A 33 -10.41 2.38 -13.97
N VAL A 34 -11.31 1.79 -14.77
CA VAL A 34 -12.54 2.46 -15.21
C VAL A 34 -13.45 2.78 -14.02
N LYS A 35 -13.60 1.85 -13.07
CA LYS A 35 -14.43 2.06 -11.88
C LYS A 35 -13.86 3.16 -10.97
N LEU A 36 -12.57 3.11 -10.64
CA LEU A 36 -11.92 4.14 -9.83
C LEU A 36 -11.94 5.51 -10.53
N GLY A 37 -11.64 5.53 -11.83
CA GLY A 37 -11.70 6.74 -12.64
C GLY A 37 -13.09 7.36 -12.67
N SER A 38 -14.12 6.54 -12.83
CA SER A 38 -15.51 7.02 -12.81
C SER A 38 -15.92 7.52 -11.43
N PHE A 39 -15.44 6.88 -10.36
CA PHE A 39 -15.76 7.23 -8.98
C PHE A 39 -15.23 8.61 -8.58
N TYR A 40 -13.99 8.94 -8.98
CA TYR A 40 -13.33 10.19 -8.57
C TYR A 40 -13.12 11.19 -9.73
N GLY A 41 -13.98 11.12 -10.76
CA GLY A 41 -13.98 12.09 -11.87
C GLY A 41 -12.67 12.12 -12.67
N GLY A 42 -11.98 10.99 -12.76
CA GLY A 42 -10.69 10.83 -13.42
C GLY A 42 -9.49 11.31 -12.60
N GLN A 43 -9.70 11.80 -11.39
CA GLN A 43 -8.62 12.18 -10.47
C GLN A 43 -8.11 10.98 -9.68
N ALA A 44 -6.88 11.08 -9.19
CA ALA A 44 -6.32 10.11 -8.27
C ALA A 44 -7.05 10.17 -6.92
N LEU A 45 -7.40 9.00 -6.40
CA LEU A 45 -8.04 8.86 -5.11
C LEU A 45 -6.99 8.96 -4.00
N HIS A 46 -7.24 9.83 -3.01
CA HIS A 46 -6.36 10.02 -1.86
C HIS A 46 -7.15 10.18 -0.55
N ALA A 47 -7.06 9.18 0.32
CA ALA A 47 -7.85 9.04 1.53
C ALA A 47 -7.53 10.11 2.59
N ALA A 48 -6.25 10.41 2.81
CA ALA A 48 -5.87 11.40 3.81
C ALA A 48 -6.35 12.83 3.47
N PRO A 49 -6.18 13.35 2.24
CA PRO A 49 -6.80 14.60 1.79
C PRO A 49 -8.33 14.59 1.90
N MET A 50 -9.01 13.53 1.42
CA MET A 50 -10.48 13.43 1.52
C MET A 50 -10.95 13.53 2.97
N PHE A 51 -10.26 12.84 3.90
CA PHE A 51 -10.58 12.91 5.32
C PHE A 51 -10.35 14.32 5.89
N ALA A 52 -9.23 14.96 5.55
CA ALA A 52 -8.91 16.31 6.00
C ALA A 52 -9.92 17.36 5.50
N ASN A 53 -10.39 17.20 4.25
CA ASN A 53 -11.42 18.03 3.64
C ASN A 53 -12.84 17.72 4.11
N ARG A 54 -13.02 16.73 5.01
CA ARG A 54 -14.30 16.25 5.52
C ARG A 54 -15.22 15.66 4.44
N GLU A 55 -14.65 15.06 3.41
CA GLU A 55 -15.36 14.29 2.37
C GLU A 55 -15.76 12.89 2.88
N ILE A 56 -16.34 12.81 4.07
CA ILE A 56 -16.52 11.55 4.83
C ILE A 56 -17.40 10.54 4.07
N ALA A 57 -18.50 11.00 3.47
CA ALA A 57 -19.40 10.13 2.72
C ALA A 57 -18.70 9.53 1.49
N SER A 58 -17.97 10.37 0.74
CA SER A 58 -17.18 9.92 -0.41
C SER A 58 -16.08 8.94 0.01
N LEU A 59 -15.41 9.18 1.14
CA LEU A 59 -14.35 8.29 1.63
C LEU A 59 -14.91 6.92 2.08
N ARG A 60 -16.14 6.88 2.62
CA ARG A 60 -16.83 5.61 2.92
C ARG A 60 -17.12 4.83 1.64
N GLN A 61 -17.66 5.50 0.64
CA GLN A 61 -17.91 4.88 -0.66
C GLN A 61 -16.61 4.42 -1.34
N ALA A 62 -15.51 5.17 -1.19
CA ALA A 62 -14.19 4.76 -1.63
C ALA A 62 -13.73 3.47 -0.95
N THR A 63 -13.90 3.38 0.38
CA THR A 63 -13.57 2.19 1.16
C THR A 63 -14.36 0.96 0.69
N GLU A 64 -15.66 1.13 0.47
CA GLU A 64 -16.53 0.07 -0.06
C GLU A 64 -16.13 -0.35 -1.48
N LEU A 65 -15.81 0.62 -2.34
CA LEU A 65 -15.34 0.36 -3.70
C LEU A 65 -14.03 -0.44 -3.68
N VAL A 66 -13.04 -0.04 -2.86
CA VAL A 66 -11.78 -0.76 -2.71
C VAL A 66 -12.02 -2.19 -2.23
N ALA A 67 -12.89 -2.37 -1.23
CA ALA A 67 -13.26 -3.70 -0.75
C ALA A 67 -13.91 -4.57 -1.85
N GLN A 68 -14.69 -3.98 -2.75
CA GLN A 68 -15.31 -4.68 -3.89
C GLN A 68 -14.35 -4.97 -5.05
N GLN A 69 -13.19 -4.31 -5.10
CA GLN A 69 -12.16 -4.51 -6.13
C GLN A 69 -11.02 -5.40 -5.63
N ASN A 70 -11.14 -5.94 -4.41
CA ASN A 70 -10.15 -6.81 -3.81
C ASN A 70 -10.42 -8.28 -4.21
N ASP A 71 -9.37 -8.99 -4.61
CA ASP A 71 -9.41 -10.39 -5.05
C ASP A 71 -9.12 -11.40 -3.91
N GLY A 72 -9.13 -10.95 -2.65
CA GLY A 72 -8.71 -11.68 -1.44
C GLY A 72 -7.19 -11.69 -1.20
N LEU A 73 -6.43 -10.83 -1.88
CA LEU A 73 -4.98 -10.92 -2.01
C LEU A 73 -4.24 -9.71 -1.42
N ASP A 74 -4.96 -8.79 -0.78
CA ASP A 74 -4.35 -7.57 -0.24
C ASP A 74 -3.54 -7.87 1.01
N VAL A 75 -2.46 -7.12 1.18
CA VAL A 75 -1.53 -7.29 2.30
C VAL A 75 -1.32 -5.95 2.99
N VAL A 76 -1.34 -5.95 4.30
CA VAL A 76 -0.89 -4.82 5.12
C VAL A 76 0.27 -5.29 5.98
N VAL A 77 1.39 -4.57 5.91
CA VAL A 77 2.53 -4.78 6.82
C VAL A 77 2.72 -3.54 7.67
N CYS A 78 2.74 -3.73 8.99
CA CYS A 78 2.94 -2.67 9.96
C CYS A 78 4.15 -2.97 10.85
N ALA A 79 4.95 -1.95 11.15
CA ALA A 79 6.10 -2.06 12.03
C ALA A 79 6.26 -0.82 12.91
N PRO A 80 6.70 -0.96 14.17
CA PRO A 80 6.99 0.18 15.03
C PRO A 80 8.17 1.00 14.49
N ILE A 81 8.11 2.32 14.65
CA ILE A 81 9.22 3.22 14.34
C ILE A 81 10.15 3.27 15.56
N GLU A 82 11.31 2.62 15.45
CA GLU A 82 12.29 2.57 16.53
C GLU A 82 13.14 3.85 16.58
N PRO A 83 13.54 4.35 17.77
CA PRO A 83 14.36 5.55 17.90
C PRO A 83 15.71 5.48 17.16
N ALA A 84 16.33 4.30 17.10
CA ALA A 84 17.67 4.13 16.54
C ALA A 84 17.69 4.06 15.00
N GLY A 85 16.61 3.59 14.36
CA GLY A 85 16.51 3.44 12.90
C GLY A 85 15.58 4.46 12.24
N GLY A 86 14.69 5.09 13.02
CA GLY A 86 13.73 6.04 12.53
C GLY A 86 12.75 5.48 11.51
N ARG A 87 12.04 6.39 10.84
CA ARG A 87 10.97 6.08 9.89
C ARG A 87 11.46 5.24 8.71
N ASP A 88 12.62 5.60 8.14
CA ASP A 88 13.10 4.98 6.90
C ASP A 88 13.52 3.52 7.12
N SER A 89 14.05 3.19 8.30
CA SER A 89 14.29 1.79 8.68
C SER A 89 12.98 1.00 8.82
N ALA A 90 11.97 1.58 9.47
CA ALA A 90 10.66 0.92 9.61
C ALA A 90 10.00 0.70 8.23
N ARG A 91 10.03 1.72 7.37
CA ARG A 91 9.59 1.65 5.98
C ARG A 91 10.27 0.52 5.21
N GLN A 92 11.60 0.44 5.28
CA GLN A 92 12.36 -0.58 4.57
C GLN A 92 11.97 -2.00 5.04
N ARG A 93 11.80 -2.21 6.35
CA ARG A 93 11.34 -3.50 6.88
C ARG A 93 9.95 -3.85 6.37
N CYS A 94 9.01 -2.91 6.42
CA CYS A 94 7.65 -3.13 5.92
C CYS A 94 7.66 -3.46 4.42
N LEU A 95 8.39 -2.69 3.61
CA LEU A 95 8.48 -2.91 2.16
C LEU A 95 9.08 -4.28 1.84
N VAL A 96 10.20 -4.64 2.48
CA VAL A 96 10.85 -5.94 2.27
C VAL A 96 9.91 -7.09 2.62
N ALA A 97 9.23 -7.01 3.77
CA ALA A 97 8.28 -8.03 4.21
C ALA A 97 7.08 -8.12 3.25
N ALA A 98 6.52 -6.99 2.84
CA ALA A 98 5.37 -6.93 1.94
C ALA A 98 5.69 -7.52 0.57
N VAL A 99 6.79 -7.11 -0.06
CA VAL A 99 7.21 -7.59 -1.40
C VAL A 99 7.50 -9.09 -1.35
N THR A 100 8.23 -9.55 -0.34
CA THR A 100 8.57 -10.98 -0.18
C THR A 100 7.30 -11.81 0.01
N LYS A 101 6.37 -11.33 0.85
CA LYS A 101 5.09 -12.00 1.10
C LYS A 101 4.23 -12.07 -0.16
N VAL A 102 4.01 -10.94 -0.82
CA VAL A 102 3.15 -10.83 -2.00
C VAL A 102 3.67 -11.69 -3.16
N GLN A 103 4.98 -11.76 -3.34
CA GLN A 103 5.54 -12.65 -4.34
C GLN A 103 5.43 -14.12 -3.95
N ARG A 104 5.77 -14.49 -2.72
CA ARG A 104 5.70 -15.87 -2.26
C ARG A 104 4.27 -16.41 -2.32
N ASP A 105 3.31 -15.60 -1.90
CA ASP A 105 1.92 -16.03 -1.72
C ASP A 105 1.13 -15.89 -3.03
N PHE A 106 1.46 -14.91 -3.89
CA PHE A 106 0.65 -14.58 -5.09
C PHE A 106 1.44 -14.50 -6.40
N GLY A 107 2.75 -14.75 -6.39
CA GLY A 107 3.58 -14.80 -7.61
C GLY A 107 3.73 -13.47 -8.33
N SER A 108 3.42 -12.33 -7.70
CA SER A 108 3.55 -11.03 -8.36
C SER A 108 5.00 -10.68 -8.67
N LEU A 109 5.26 -10.40 -9.95
CA LEU A 109 6.56 -9.97 -10.46
C LEU A 109 6.64 -8.45 -10.72
N LEU A 110 5.50 -7.77 -10.83
CA LEU A 110 5.44 -6.32 -11.03
C LEU A 110 4.86 -5.63 -9.81
N PHE A 111 5.67 -4.75 -9.21
CA PHE A 111 5.30 -3.87 -8.11
C PHE A 111 5.26 -2.44 -8.62
N VAL A 112 4.11 -1.80 -8.49
CA VAL A 112 3.89 -0.39 -8.82
C VAL A 112 3.80 0.37 -7.50
N ILE A 113 4.72 1.29 -7.27
CA ILE A 113 4.90 1.98 -5.98
C ILE A 113 4.64 3.46 -6.20
N ASP A 114 3.92 4.12 -5.27
CA ASP A 114 3.85 5.58 -5.31
C ASP A 114 5.27 6.18 -5.29
N SER A 115 5.57 6.96 -6.32
CA SER A 115 6.82 7.71 -6.42
C SER A 115 6.83 8.78 -5.34
N LEU A 116 7.71 8.63 -4.36
CA LEU A 116 7.82 9.63 -3.29
C LEU A 116 8.36 10.96 -3.85
N GLY A 117 8.16 12.05 -3.10
CA GLY A 117 8.51 13.42 -3.51
C GLY A 117 9.98 13.61 -3.91
N THR A 118 10.88 12.70 -3.53
CA THR A 118 12.33 12.85 -3.75
C THR A 118 12.93 11.68 -4.55
N PRO A 119 13.84 11.96 -5.52
CA PRO A 119 14.54 10.90 -6.27
C PRO A 119 15.34 9.92 -5.40
N THR A 120 15.76 10.35 -4.20
CA THR A 120 16.56 9.54 -3.28
C THR A 120 15.78 8.36 -2.72
N GLU A 121 14.50 8.55 -2.38
CA GLU A 121 13.66 7.49 -1.82
C GLU A 121 13.42 6.36 -2.85
N ASN A 122 13.16 6.73 -4.11
CA ASN A 122 13.01 5.76 -5.19
C ASN A 122 14.30 4.95 -5.41
N GLN A 123 15.48 5.57 -5.27
CA GLN A 123 16.76 4.85 -5.37
C GLN A 123 16.96 3.85 -4.24
N VAL A 124 16.54 4.18 -3.02
CA VAL A 124 16.60 3.27 -1.86
C VAL A 124 15.71 2.04 -2.08
N ASP A 125 14.52 2.22 -2.67
CA ASP A 125 13.64 1.12 -3.03
C ASP A 125 14.27 0.23 -4.09
N GLN A 126 14.77 0.82 -5.17
CA GLN A 126 15.45 0.07 -6.23
C GLN A 126 16.66 -0.72 -5.70
N HIS A 127 17.39 -0.16 -4.74
CA HIS A 127 18.48 -0.87 -4.05
C HIS A 127 17.94 -2.08 -3.26
N SER A 128 16.86 -1.88 -2.49
CA SER A 128 16.24 -2.94 -1.70
C SER A 128 15.74 -4.08 -2.58
N PHE A 129 15.06 -3.79 -3.69
CA PHE A 129 14.63 -4.81 -4.67
C PHE A 129 15.82 -5.54 -5.29
N ARG A 130 16.90 -4.84 -5.64
CA ARG A 130 18.12 -5.48 -6.17
C ARG A 130 18.76 -6.42 -5.15
N ASP A 131 18.82 -6.02 -3.89
CA ASP A 131 19.40 -6.84 -2.82
C ASP A 131 18.54 -8.06 -2.53
N LEU A 132 17.21 -7.93 -2.53
CA LEU A 132 16.30 -9.06 -2.39
C LEU A 132 16.48 -10.07 -3.51
N ARG A 133 16.64 -9.63 -4.76
CA ARG A 133 16.90 -10.52 -5.91
C ARG A 133 18.20 -11.32 -5.84
N ARG A 134 19.14 -10.89 -5.00
CA ARG A 134 20.43 -11.56 -4.79
C ARG A 134 20.39 -12.62 -3.69
N ARG A 135 19.30 -12.72 -2.92
CA ARG A 135 19.16 -13.65 -1.78
C ARG A 135 18.52 -14.98 -2.24
N PRO A 136 19.22 -16.13 -2.17
CA PRO A 136 18.72 -17.38 -2.75
C PRO A 136 17.54 -18.06 -2.02
N LEU A 137 17.39 -17.84 -0.70
CA LEU A 137 16.44 -18.58 0.15
C LEU A 137 15.33 -17.71 0.77
N ALA A 138 15.56 -16.41 0.86
CA ALA A 138 14.66 -15.43 1.48
C ALA A 138 14.50 -14.18 0.61
N GLY A 139 14.86 -14.31 -0.68
CA GLY A 139 14.80 -13.23 -1.65
C GLY A 139 13.56 -13.30 -2.52
N ILE A 140 13.59 -12.47 -3.56
CA ILE A 140 12.55 -12.40 -4.58
C ILE A 140 13.11 -12.87 -5.92
N ASP A 141 12.24 -13.24 -6.84
CA ASP A 141 12.54 -13.66 -8.19
C ASP A 141 13.36 -12.59 -8.93
N ARG A 142 14.33 -13.03 -9.73
CA ARG A 142 15.25 -12.14 -10.46
C ARG A 142 14.52 -11.22 -11.44
N ASP A 143 13.38 -11.67 -11.96
CA ASP A 143 12.56 -10.94 -12.92
C ASP A 143 11.58 -9.98 -12.24
N THR A 144 11.64 -9.86 -10.91
CA THR A 144 10.82 -8.89 -10.18
C THR A 144 11.22 -7.46 -10.50
N VAL A 145 10.23 -6.64 -10.87
CA VAL A 145 10.38 -5.23 -11.22
C VAL A 145 9.60 -4.36 -10.25
N ALA A 146 10.24 -3.27 -9.82
CA ALA A 146 9.60 -2.16 -9.14
C ALA A 146 9.53 -0.95 -10.09
N VAL A 147 8.33 -0.41 -10.29
CA VAL A 147 8.08 0.81 -11.05
C VAL A 147 7.52 1.85 -10.09
N HIS A 148 8.14 3.02 -10.06
CA HIS A 148 7.65 4.17 -9.31
C HIS A 148 6.85 5.07 -10.24
N CYS A 149 5.60 5.38 -9.89
CA CYS A 149 4.76 6.30 -10.64
C CYS A 149 3.92 7.16 -9.69
N ARG A 150 3.41 8.29 -10.20
CA ARG A 150 2.51 9.14 -9.40
C ARG A 150 1.07 8.59 -9.49
N PRO A 151 0.22 8.83 -8.48
CA PRO A 151 -1.19 8.48 -8.53
C PRO A 151 -1.95 9.16 -9.68
N SER A 152 -1.46 10.30 -10.17
CA SER A 152 -1.97 10.96 -11.39
C SER A 152 -1.68 10.19 -12.69
N GLU A 153 -0.72 9.27 -12.68
CA GLU A 153 -0.31 8.45 -13.83
C GLU A 153 -0.87 7.03 -13.74
N GLU A 154 -1.06 6.52 -12.52
CA GLU A 154 -1.65 5.21 -12.27
C GLU A 154 -2.70 5.29 -11.15
N ILE A 155 -3.96 5.31 -11.56
CA ILE A 155 -5.10 5.45 -10.65
C ILE A 155 -5.28 4.26 -9.70
N LEU A 156 -4.75 3.08 -10.05
CA LEU A 156 -4.82 1.89 -9.18
C LEU A 156 -4.01 2.06 -7.88
N LEU A 157 -3.12 3.07 -7.79
CA LEU A 157 -2.48 3.45 -6.53
C LEU A 157 -3.48 3.97 -5.47
N GLY A 158 -4.71 4.34 -5.86
CA GLY A 158 -5.77 4.66 -4.90
C GLY A 158 -6.24 3.47 -4.07
N LEU A 159 -6.04 2.23 -4.53
CA LEU A 159 -6.40 1.02 -3.77
C LEU A 159 -5.51 0.85 -2.51
N PRO A 160 -4.17 0.76 -2.63
CA PRO A 160 -3.31 0.64 -1.46
C PRO A 160 -3.31 1.91 -0.59
N ASP A 161 -3.57 3.11 -1.14
CA ASP A 161 -3.72 4.36 -0.36
C ASP A 161 -4.84 4.24 0.68
N VAL A 162 -6.05 3.87 0.23
CA VAL A 162 -7.21 3.67 1.10
C VAL A 162 -6.95 2.56 2.10
N LEU A 163 -6.32 1.46 1.65
CA LEU A 163 -6.01 0.32 2.50
C LEU A 163 -5.05 0.71 3.64
N ALA A 164 -3.92 1.33 3.32
CA ALA A 164 -2.91 1.76 4.28
C ALA A 164 -3.48 2.82 5.24
N TRP A 165 -4.25 3.77 4.70
CA TRP A 165 -4.91 4.80 5.50
C TRP A 165 -5.97 4.23 6.45
N ALA A 166 -6.83 3.33 5.97
CA ALA A 166 -7.89 2.71 6.77
C ALA A 166 -7.29 1.87 7.90
N TYR A 167 -6.25 1.09 7.60
CA TYR A 167 -5.53 0.33 8.63
C TYR A 167 -4.88 1.26 9.64
N ARG A 168 -4.28 2.39 9.21
CA ARG A 168 -3.75 3.39 10.14
C ARG A 168 -4.85 3.89 11.08
N GLN A 169 -6.06 4.19 10.62
CA GLN A 169 -7.16 4.65 11.49
C GLN A 169 -7.53 3.61 12.56
N LEU A 170 -7.54 2.33 12.17
CA LEU A 170 -7.72 1.21 13.11
C LEU A 170 -6.60 1.18 14.15
N HIS A 171 -5.33 1.25 13.71
CA HIS A 171 -4.17 1.09 14.57
C HIS A 171 -4.01 2.23 15.58
N VAL A 172 -4.31 3.48 15.20
CA VAL A 172 -4.32 4.62 16.15
C VAL A 172 -5.52 4.60 17.11
N GLY A 173 -6.38 3.56 17.06
CA GLY A 173 -7.53 3.42 17.94
C GLY A 173 -8.63 4.45 17.70
N ARG A 174 -8.77 4.98 16.47
CA ARG A 174 -9.84 5.93 16.13
C ARG A 174 -11.11 5.17 15.78
N ASP A 175 -11.36 4.96 14.49
CA ASP A 175 -12.60 4.39 13.98
C ASP A 175 -12.27 3.12 13.18
N ALA A 176 -12.52 1.97 13.81
CA ALA A 176 -12.31 0.67 13.19
C ALA A 176 -13.21 0.44 11.96
N GLY A 177 -14.32 1.16 11.84
CA GLY A 177 -15.25 1.03 10.72
C GLY A 177 -14.63 1.42 9.37
N TRP A 178 -13.50 2.13 9.35
CA TRP A 178 -12.77 2.39 8.11
C TRP A 178 -12.10 1.14 7.56
N PHE A 179 -11.58 0.26 8.42
CA PHE A 179 -10.90 -0.95 7.97
C PHE A 179 -11.82 -2.17 7.91
N GLU A 180 -12.95 -2.14 8.61
CA GLU A 180 -13.86 -3.29 8.72
C GLU A 180 -14.30 -3.88 7.36
N PRO A 181 -14.66 -3.08 6.32
CA PRO A 181 -15.01 -3.63 5.01
C PRO A 181 -13.86 -4.38 4.32
N LEU A 182 -12.61 -4.03 4.64
CA LEU A 182 -11.39 -4.54 4.02
C LEU A 182 -10.83 -5.75 4.80
N ARG A 183 -11.17 -5.88 6.08
CA ARG A 183 -10.57 -6.83 7.03
C ARG A 183 -10.57 -8.27 6.53
N GLN A 184 -11.68 -8.73 5.96
CA GLN A 184 -11.82 -10.13 5.53
C GLN A 184 -11.02 -10.48 4.27
N TYR A 185 -10.54 -9.47 3.55
CA TYR A 185 -9.83 -9.62 2.27
C TYR A 185 -8.36 -9.20 2.37
N CYS A 186 -7.88 -8.92 3.58
CA CYS A 186 -6.55 -8.40 3.81
C CYS A 186 -5.81 -9.24 4.85
N ASP A 187 -4.59 -9.66 4.50
CA ASP A 187 -3.66 -10.27 5.44
C ASP A 187 -2.81 -9.19 6.12
N VAL A 188 -2.97 -9.06 7.44
CA VAL A 188 -2.25 -8.08 8.26
C VAL A 188 -1.08 -8.74 8.97
N THR A 189 0.13 -8.28 8.68
CA THR A 189 1.37 -8.70 9.33
C THR A 189 1.93 -7.57 10.21
N MET A 190 2.13 -7.86 11.49
CA MET A 190 2.87 -6.97 12.42
C MET A 190 4.31 -7.48 12.55
N LEU A 191 5.30 -6.59 12.39
CA LEU A 191 6.73 -6.89 12.54
C LEU A 191 7.26 -6.57 13.94
#